data_AF-A0AAU2I263-F1
#
_entry.id   AF-A0AAU2I263-F1
#
_cell.length_a   1.000
_cell.length_b   1.000
_cell.length_c   1.000
_cell.angle_alpha   90.00
_cell.angle_beta   90.00
_cell.angle_gamma   90.00
#
_symmetry.space_group_name_H-M   'P 1'
#
loop_
_entity.id
_entity.type
_entity.pdbx_description
1 polymer ?
#
loop_
_entity_poly.entity_id
_entity_poly.type
_entity_poly.pdbx_seq_one_letter_code
_entity_poly.pdbx_strand_id
1 'polypeptide(L)'
;MRRALSDEIDVRTVELPGHGRRYAEPLVTSAPAAVADVLAQLDGPVDLVYGESLGAYIGLAVVAALGGGRRPALIAASNSPPSVQRTIAPADVDTLESAVATLTSMGA
;
A
#
# COMPACT_ATOMS: atom_id res chain seq x y z
N MET A 1 -1.72 10.29 -12.12
CA MET A 1 -0.39 10.31 -11.49
C MET A 1 0.77 10.28 -12.49
N ARG A 2 0.87 9.28 -13.38
CA ARG A 2 2.00 9.18 -14.35
C ARG A 2 2.34 10.46 -15.14
N ARG A 3 1.36 11.23 -15.61
CA ARG A 3 1.58 12.49 -16.36
C ARG A 3 2.14 13.66 -15.53
N ALA A 4 2.13 13.56 -14.20
CA ALA A 4 2.58 14.63 -13.30
C ALA A 4 3.92 14.31 -12.62
N LEU A 5 4.47 13.12 -12.85
CA LEU A 5 5.75 12.68 -12.32
C LEU A 5 6.82 12.87 -13.40
N SER A 6 8.03 13.25 -12.98
CA SER A 6 9.19 13.37 -13.87
C SER A 6 9.49 12.03 -14.54
N ASP A 7 10.04 12.05 -15.76
CA ASP A 7 10.51 10.86 -16.48
C ASP A 7 11.64 10.12 -15.74
N GLU A 8 12.26 10.76 -14.75
CA GLU A 8 13.24 10.16 -13.83
C GLU A 8 12.63 9.14 -12.86
N ILE A 9 11.30 9.09 -12.72
CA ILE A 9 10.59 8.18 -11.82
C ILE A 9 10.00 7.02 -12.63
N ASP A 10 10.57 5.82 -12.49
CA ASP A 10 9.97 4.60 -13.03
C ASP A 10 8.73 4.21 -12.22
N VAL A 11 7.54 4.49 -12.76
CA VAL A 11 6.27 4.18 -12.11
C VAL A 11 5.76 2.83 -12.58
N ARG A 12 5.61 1.87 -11.65
CA ARG A 12 5.01 0.56 -11.90
C ARG A 12 3.66 0.44 -11.20
N THR A 13 2.63 0.13 -11.97
CA THR A 13 1.27 -0.08 -11.45
C THR A 13 1.01 -1.57 -11.29
N VAL A 14 0.72 -2.00 -10.07
CA VAL A 14 0.30 -3.38 -9.78
C VAL A 14 -1.20 -3.53 -9.97
N GLU A 15 -1.63 -4.67 -10.49
CA GLU A 15 -3.05 -5.00 -10.66
C GLU A 15 -3.35 -6.29 -9.90
N LEU A 16 -4.29 -6.23 -8.96
CA LEU A 16 -4.77 -7.42 -8.26
C LEU A 16 -5.68 -8.25 -9.18
N PRO A 17 -5.80 -9.58 -8.95
CA PRO A 17 -6.80 -10.41 -9.60
C PRO A 17 -8.21 -9.82 -9.48
N GLY A 18 -9.00 -9.94 -10.54
CA GLY A 18 -10.36 -9.37 -10.62
C GLY A 18 -10.40 -7.86 -10.94
N HIS A 19 -9.25 -7.24 -11.26
CA HIS A 19 -9.16 -5.81 -11.58
C HIS A 19 -8.34 -5.56 -12.86
N GLY A 20 -8.59 -4.43 -13.53
CA GLY A 20 -7.78 -3.96 -14.66
C GLY A 20 -7.67 -5.01 -15.77
N ARG A 21 -6.44 -5.34 -16.18
CA ARG A 21 -6.19 -6.37 -17.20
C ARG A 21 -6.39 -7.80 -16.69
N ARG A 22 -6.45 -7.97 -15.37
CA ARG A 22 -6.63 -9.25 -14.67
C ARG A 22 -8.09 -9.47 -14.23
N TYR A 23 -9.04 -8.77 -14.85
CA TYR A 23 -10.46 -8.82 -14.47
C TYR A 23 -11.09 -10.22 -14.52
N ALA A 24 -10.64 -11.08 -15.44
CA ALA A 24 -11.14 -12.45 -15.56
C ALA A 24 -10.60 -13.40 -14.48
N GLU A 25 -9.59 -12.98 -13.71
CA GLU A 25 -9.03 -13.79 -12.63
C GLU A 25 -9.91 -13.71 -11.36
N PRO A 26 -9.99 -14.79 -10.57
CA PRO A 26 -10.74 -14.78 -9.32
C PRO A 26 -10.22 -13.71 -8.35
N LEU A 27 -11.14 -12.96 -7.73
CA LEU A 27 -10.81 -11.98 -6.70
C LEU A 27 -10.06 -12.64 -5.54
N VAL A 28 -8.99 -12.00 -5.10
CA VAL A 28 -8.30 -12.38 -3.87
C VAL A 28 -9.07 -11.83 -2.68
N THR A 29 -9.40 -12.70 -1.72
CA THR A 29 -10.25 -12.37 -0.58
C THR A 29 -9.51 -12.37 0.76
N SER A 30 -8.18 -12.49 0.76
CA SER A 30 -7.36 -12.43 1.97
C SER A 30 -6.17 -11.49 1.81
N ALA A 31 -5.85 -10.76 2.88
CA ALA A 31 -4.73 -9.82 2.89
C ALA A 31 -3.38 -10.49 2.58
N PRO A 32 -3.03 -11.67 3.13
CA PRO A 32 -1.76 -12.34 2.81
C PRO A 32 -1.63 -12.69 1.33
N ALA A 33 -2.73 -13.14 0.70
CA ALA A 33 -2.72 -13.50 -0.72
C ALA A 33 -2.59 -12.24 -1.61
N ALA A 34 -3.22 -11.13 -1.23
CA ALA A 34 -3.06 -9.87 -1.96
C ALA A 34 -1.61 -9.34 -1.88
N VAL A 35 -0.99 -9.43 -0.70
CA VAL A 35 0.42 -9.02 -0.51
C VAL A 35 1.36 -9.92 -1.31
N ALA A 36 1.15 -11.25 -1.28
CA ALA A 36 1.96 -12.19 -2.05
C ALA A 36 1.84 -11.95 -3.57
N ASP A 37 0.63 -11.69 -4.07
CA ASP A 37 0.41 -11.36 -5.48
C ASP A 37 1.10 -10.05 -5.88
N VAL A 38 1.05 -9.01 -5.03
CA VAL A 38 1.77 -7.77 -5.29
C VAL A 38 3.28 -7.98 -5.30
N LEU A 39 3.84 -8.71 -4.33
CA LEU A 39 5.28 -9.00 -4.27
C LEU A 39 5.75 -9.76 -5.51
N ALA A 40 4.94 -10.68 -6.04
CA ALA A 40 5.25 -11.44 -7.25
C ALA A 40 5.27 -10.59 -8.53
N GLN A 41 4.67 -9.39 -8.51
CA GLN A 41 4.70 -8.43 -9.61
C GLN A 41 5.90 -7.47 -9.56
N LEU A 42 6.73 -7.53 -8.50
CA LEU A 42 7.86 -6.63 -8.32
C LEU A 42 9.14 -7.22 -8.90
N ASP A 43 9.61 -6.66 -10.02
CA ASP A 43 10.88 -7.05 -10.64
C ASP A 43 12.01 -6.09 -10.24
N GLY A 44 12.60 -6.29 -9.06
CA GLY A 44 13.79 -5.57 -8.61
C GLY A 44 13.59 -4.61 -7.43
N PRO A 45 14.54 -3.69 -7.18
CA PRO A 45 14.49 -2.80 -6.02
C PRO A 45 13.32 -1.82 -6.11
N VAL A 46 12.73 -1.53 -4.94
CA VAL A 46 11.63 -0.57 -4.80
C VAL A 46 12.08 0.55 -3.87
N ASP A 47 12.08 1.78 -4.37
CA ASP A 47 12.42 2.96 -3.56
C ASP A 47 11.21 3.50 -2.80
N LEU A 48 10.03 3.39 -3.41
CA LEU A 48 8.80 4.00 -2.92
C LEU A 48 7.58 3.15 -3.27
N VAL A 49 6.68 3.03 -2.30
CA VAL A 49 5.35 2.43 -2.46
C VAL A 49 4.31 3.50 -2.22
N TYR A 50 3.38 3.66 -3.16
CA TYR A 50 2.22 4.52 -3.02
C TYR A 50 0.96 3.67 -2.92
N GLY A 51 0.11 3.96 -1.94
CA GLY A 51 -1.14 3.24 -1.74
C GLY A 51 -2.26 4.17 -1.27
N GLU A 52 -3.43 4.03 -1.89
CA GLU A 52 -4.64 4.77 -1.50
C GLU A 52 -5.70 3.80 -0.94
N SER A 53 -6.39 4.19 0.14
CA SER A 53 -7.43 3.40 0.80
C SER A 53 -6.93 1.97 1.09
N LEU A 54 -7.56 0.92 0.54
CA LEU A 54 -7.09 -0.46 0.64
C LEU A 54 -5.61 -0.63 0.22
N GLY A 55 -5.18 0.12 -0.80
CA GLY A 55 -3.80 0.13 -1.28
C GLY A 55 -2.80 0.63 -0.24
N ALA A 56 -3.20 1.48 0.71
CA ALA A 56 -2.32 1.91 1.80
C ALA A 56 -1.97 0.74 2.74
N TYR A 57 -2.94 -0.10 3.06
CA TYR A 57 -2.73 -1.30 3.90
C TYR A 57 -1.86 -2.33 3.20
N ILE A 58 -2.18 -2.62 1.93
CA ILE A 58 -1.40 -3.55 1.11
C ILE A 58 0.03 -3.01 0.96
N GLY A 59 0.19 -1.71 0.70
CA GLY A 59 1.49 -1.06 0.57
C GLY A 59 2.33 -1.16 1.84
N LEU A 60 1.73 -0.95 3.02
CA LEU A 60 2.42 -1.15 4.31
C LEU A 60 2.93 -2.58 4.47
N ALA A 61 2.08 -3.57 4.23
CA ALA A 61 2.45 -4.97 4.35
C ALA A 61 3.54 -5.38 3.34
N VAL A 62 3.50 -4.84 2.13
CA VAL A 62 4.55 -5.02 1.11
C VAL A 62 5.88 -4.42 1.57
N VAL A 63 5.89 -3.18 2.06
CA VAL A 63 7.12 -2.54 2.59
C VAL A 63 7.69 -3.32 3.79
N ALA A 64 6.83 -3.87 4.63
CA ALA A 64 7.25 -4.74 5.73
C ALA A 64 7.92 -6.03 5.21
N ALA A 65 7.33 -6.67 4.20
CA ALA A 65 7.78 -7.92 3.59
C ALA A 65 9.05 -7.80 2.74
N LEU A 66 9.28 -6.64 2.10
CA LEU A 66 10.52 -6.33 1.37
C LEU A 66 11.75 -6.14 2.29
N GLY A 67 11.61 -6.36 3.60
CA GLY A 67 12.62 -6.11 4.61
C GLY A 67 13.89 -6.94 4.45
N GLY A 68 14.86 -6.41 3.70
CA GLY A 68 16.25 -6.81 3.65
C GLY A 68 17.10 -5.67 3.07
N GLY A 69 17.76 -4.89 3.94
CA GLY A 69 18.49 -3.68 3.56
C GLY A 69 17.69 -2.38 3.72
N ARG A 70 17.84 -1.42 2.80
CA ARG A 70 17.11 -0.13 2.84
C ARG A 70 15.63 -0.37 2.52
N ARG A 71 14.74 -0.08 3.48
CA ARG A 71 13.29 -0.21 3.28
C ARG A 71 12.78 0.88 2.32
N PRO A 72 11.83 0.55 1.42
CA PRO A 72 11.16 1.56 0.61
C PRO A 72 10.39 2.56 1.47
N ALA A 73 10.27 3.80 1.01
CA ALA A 73 9.36 4.77 1.61
C ALA A 73 7.90 4.40 1.29
N LEU A 74 6.98 4.63 2.22
CA LEU A 74 5.53 4.46 2.01
C LEU A 74 4.86 5.84 1.96
N ILE A 75 4.12 6.11 0.88
CA ILE A 75 3.14 7.19 0.81
C ILE A 75 1.76 6.56 0.87
N ALA A 76 1.11 6.70 2.02
CA ALA A 76 -0.24 6.22 2.27
C ALA A 76 -1.25 7.38 2.21
N ALA A 77 -2.26 7.26 1.35
CA ALA A 77 -3.41 8.14 1.32
C ALA A 77 -4.64 7.35 1.75
N SER A 78 -5.04 7.44 3.01
CA SER A 78 -6.26 6.78 3.48
C SER A 78 -7.22 7.83 4.03
N ASN A 79 -8.48 7.74 3.63
CA ASN A 79 -9.53 8.56 4.22
C ASN A 79 -10.04 7.85 5.47
N SER A 80 -10.14 8.57 6.59
CA SER A 80 -10.90 8.07 7.73
C SER A 80 -12.34 7.84 7.28
N PRO A 81 -12.95 6.68 7.57
CA PRO A 81 -14.37 6.48 7.27
C PRO A 81 -15.21 7.57 7.95
N PRO A 82 -16.40 7.94 7.42
CA PRO A 82 -17.20 9.03 7.97
C PRO A 82 -17.58 8.81 9.45
N SER A 83 -17.60 7.55 9.90
CA SER A 83 -17.81 7.11 11.28
C SER A 83 -16.63 7.40 12.22
N VAL A 84 -15.45 7.71 11.69
CA VAL A 84 -14.23 8.01 12.44
C VAL A 84 -13.81 9.45 12.11
N GLN A 85 -14.35 10.42 12.85
CA GLN A 85 -13.89 11.82 12.84
C GLN A 85 -12.60 12.00 13.63
N ARG A 86 -11.56 11.21 13.32
CA ARG A 86 -10.24 11.36 13.92
C ARG A 86 -9.27 11.92 12.88
N THR A 87 -8.77 13.11 13.14
CA THR A 87 -7.59 13.65 12.46
C THR A 87 -6.37 12.86 12.94
N ILE A 88 -5.68 12.18 12.03
CA ILE A 88 -4.44 11.45 12.34
C ILE A 88 -3.36 12.48 12.70
N ALA A 89 -2.85 12.41 13.93
CA ALA A 89 -1.75 13.26 14.38
C ALA A 89 -0.40 12.62 13.98
N PRO A 90 0.70 13.40 13.87
CA PRO A 90 2.04 12.84 13.63
C PRO A 90 2.46 11.78 14.66
N ALA A 91 1.98 11.88 15.91
CA ALA A 91 2.21 10.90 16.97
C ALA A 91 1.46 9.56 16.75
N ASP A 92 0.44 9.54 15.89
CA ASP A 92 -0.30 8.32 15.56
C ASP A 92 0.45 7.43 14.53
N VAL A 93 1.55 7.94 13.96
CA VAL A 93 2.39 7.27 12.94
C VAL A 93 3.89 7.44 13.19
N ASP A 94 4.26 7.79 14.43
CA ASP A 94 5.65 8.03 14.85
C ASP A 94 6.49 6.75 14.96
N THR A 95 5.83 5.61 15.13
CA THR A 95 6.40 4.27 15.24
C THR A 95 5.69 3.34 14.26
N LEU A 96 6.34 2.22 13.92
CA LEU A 96 5.73 1.22 13.05
C LEU A 96 4.46 0.64 13.69
N GLU A 97 4.51 0.42 15.00
CA GLU A 97 3.41 -0.10 15.81
C GLU A 97 2.23 0.87 15.85
N SER A 98 2.47 2.17 16.09
CA SER A 98 1.41 3.19 16.08
C SER A 98 0.83 3.35 14.67
N ALA A 99 1.66 3.35 13.63
CA ALA A 99 1.20 3.42 12.24
C ALA A 99 0.33 2.22 11.85
N VAL A 100 0.72 0.99 12.23
CA VAL A 100 -0.07 -0.23 11.99
C VAL A 100 -1.41 -0.15 12.72
N ALA A 101 -1.41 0.24 14.00
CA ALA A 101 -2.63 0.35 14.80
C ALA A 101 -3.59 1.40 14.23
N THR A 102 -3.08 2.58 13.89
CA THR A 102 -3.84 3.68 13.29
C THR A 102 -4.46 3.26 11.97
N LEU A 103 -3.67 2.69 11.06
CA LEU A 103 -4.19 2.19 9.79
C LEU A 103 -5.27 1.14 10.04
N THR A 104 -5.01 0.11 10.85
CA THR A 104 -5.98 -0.96 11.13
C THR A 104 -7.31 -0.42 11.65
N SER A 105 -7.29 0.63 12.49
CA SER A 105 -8.50 1.25 13.03
C SER A 105 -9.38 1.96 11.99
N MET A 106 -8.83 2.32 10.83
CA MET A 106 -9.54 3.01 9.75
C MET A 106 -10.20 2.04 8.75
N GLY A 107 -9.84 0.74 8.78
CA GLY A 107 -10.30 -0.27 7.82
C GLY A 107 -11.47 -1.12 8.32
N ALA A 108 -12.07 -0.75 9.46
CA ALA A 108 -13.19 -1.44 10.11
C ALA A 108 -14.55 -0.85 9.71
#